data_AF-A0A645B101-F1
#
_entry.id   AF-A0A645B101-F1
#
_cell.length_a   1.000
_cell.length_b   1.000
_cell.length_c   1.000
_cell.angle_alpha   90.00
_cell.angle_beta   90.00
_cell.angle_gamma   90.00
#
_symmetry.space_group_name_H-M   'P 1'
#
loop_
_entity.id
_entity.type
_entity.pdbx_description
1 polymer ?
#
loop_
_entity_poly.entity_id
_entity_poly.type
_entity_poly.pdbx_seq_one_letter_code
_entity_poly.pdbx_strand_id
1 'polypeptide(L)'
;MELQEIMRQRVFAVVGNTLDSEKYAYKIKQGMIEKGYTVYAVGKELPSLNDVPEEIDVIDLCIHPAKGLELMRECKKSFKCIVLQPGAESAELTAYLEEQGMPYINGCLLVGMRLFT
;
A
#
# COMPACT_ATOMS: atom_id res chain seq x y z
N MET A 1 -1.46 6.97 -11.95
CA MET A 1 -1.01 5.66 -12.44
C MET A 1 -2.22 4.76 -12.49
N GLU A 2 -2.39 3.93 -13.50
CA GLU A 2 -3.46 2.93 -13.51
C GLU A 2 -3.01 1.62 -12.83
N LEU A 3 -3.96 0.75 -12.45
CA LEU A 3 -3.65 -0.51 -11.76
C LEU A 3 -2.65 -1.39 -12.56
N GLN A 4 -2.72 -1.37 -13.89
CA GLN A 4 -1.75 -2.08 -14.73
C GLN A 4 -0.33 -1.52 -14.57
N GLU A 5 -0.17 -0.20 -14.44
CA GLU A 5 1.12 0.47 -14.26
C GLU A 5 1.69 0.25 -12.85
N ILE A 6 0.79 0.19 -11.86
CA ILE A 6 1.12 -0.22 -10.49
C ILE A 6 1.76 -1.61 -10.50
N MET A 7 1.14 -2.59 -11.17
CA MET A 7 1.69 -3.95 -11.19
C MET A 7 3.03 -4.09 -11.92
N ARG A 8 3.48 -3.08 -12.68
CA ARG A 8 4.82 -3.04 -13.29
C ARG A 8 5.91 -2.53 -12.33
N GLN A 9 5.54 -1.97 -11.18
CA GLN A 9 6.49 -1.57 -10.14
C GLN A 9 7.07 -2.80 -9.42
N ARG A 10 8.07 -2.62 -8.55
CA ARG A 10 8.80 -3.73 -7.91
C ARG A 10 8.74 -3.73 -6.40
N VAL A 11 8.82 -2.55 -5.78
CA VAL A 11 8.93 -2.40 -4.32
C VAL A 11 7.62 -1.92 -3.73
N PHE A 12 7.00 -2.75 -2.89
CA PHE A 12 5.71 -2.47 -2.29
C PHE A 12 5.81 -2.43 -0.77
N ALA A 13 5.18 -1.42 -0.16
CA ALA A 13 4.89 -1.40 1.27
C ALA A 13 3.43 -1.79 1.48
N VAL A 14 3.17 -3.01 1.99
CA VAL A 14 1.81 -3.48 2.28
C VAL A 14 1.45 -3.12 3.72
N VAL A 15 0.52 -2.18 3.88
CA VAL A 15 0.11 -1.63 5.18
C VAL A 15 -1.17 -2.33 5.64
N GLY A 16 -1.14 -2.94 6.82
CA GLY A 16 -2.31 -3.59 7.40
C GLY A 16 -1.97 -4.73 8.35
N ASN A 17 -2.94 -5.60 8.63
CA ASN A 17 -2.68 -6.82 9.39
C ASN A 17 -2.14 -7.92 8.48
N THR A 18 -0.83 -7.95 8.31
CA THR A 18 -0.09 -8.87 7.44
C THR A 18 0.32 -10.19 8.11
N LEU A 19 -0.12 -10.41 9.36
CA LEU A 19 0.18 -11.62 10.13
C LEU A 19 -1.03 -12.57 10.26
N ASP A 20 -2.24 -12.08 9.97
CA ASP A 20 -3.49 -12.83 10.08
C ASP A 20 -3.95 -13.30 8.69
N SER A 21 -3.94 -14.62 8.45
CA SER A 21 -4.23 -15.23 7.15
C SER A 21 -5.64 -14.94 6.62
N GLU A 22 -6.57 -14.59 7.51
CA GLU A 22 -7.94 -14.25 7.11
C GLU A 22 -8.03 -12.84 6.49
N LYS A 23 -7.03 -11.98 6.74
CA LYS A 23 -7.02 -10.58 6.29
C LYS A 23 -6.49 -10.44 4.86
N TYR A 24 -7.04 -9.45 4.16
CA TYR A 24 -6.62 -9.15 2.79
C TYR A 24 -5.17 -8.67 2.70
N ALA A 25 -4.69 -7.87 3.67
CA ALA A 25 -3.28 -7.45 3.73
C ALA A 25 -2.31 -8.65 3.76
N TYR A 26 -2.65 -9.71 4.50
CA TYR A 26 -1.86 -10.95 4.48
C TYR A 26 -1.88 -11.60 3.09
N LYS A 27 -3.07 -11.77 2.49
CA LYS A 27 -3.22 -12.40 1.16
C LYS A 27 -2.48 -11.62 0.08
N ILE A 28 -2.51 -10.29 0.13
CA ILE A 28 -1.76 -9.40 -0.75
C ILE A 28 -0.26 -9.62 -0.55
N LYS A 29 0.24 -9.53 0.70
CA LYS A 29 1.65 -9.75 1.02
C LYS A 29 2.15 -11.08 0.44
N GLN A 30 1.46 -12.19 0.72
CA GLN A 30 1.87 -13.51 0.26
C GLN A 30 1.84 -13.62 -1.27
N GLY A 31 0.72 -13.23 -1.91
CA GLY A 31 0.60 -13.33 -3.37
C GLY A 31 1.63 -12.48 -4.12
N MET A 32 2.00 -11.33 -3.57
CA MET A 32 3.04 -10.48 -4.14
C MET A 32 4.43 -11.09 -3.99
N ILE A 33 4.75 -11.65 -2.81
CA ILE A 33 6.02 -12.37 -2.60
C ILE A 33 6.12 -13.57 -3.56
N GLU A 34 5.05 -14.36 -3.68
CA GLU A 34 4.99 -15.53 -4.59
C GLU A 34 5.24 -15.14 -6.06
N LYS A 35 4.88 -13.93 -6.45
CA LYS A 35 5.09 -13.37 -7.81
C LYS A 35 6.43 -12.64 -7.98
N GLY A 36 7.29 -12.65 -6.97
CA GLY A 36 8.64 -12.09 -7.05
C GLY A 36 8.71 -10.57 -6.90
N TYR A 37 7.71 -9.96 -6.26
CA TYR A 37 7.79 -8.57 -5.82
C TYR A 37 8.62 -8.44 -4.54
N THR A 38 9.26 -7.29 -4.35
CA THR A 38 9.86 -6.93 -3.05
C THR A 38 8.75 -6.34 -2.19
N VAL A 39 8.46 -6.96 -1.05
CA VAL A 39 7.34 -6.56 -0.17
C VAL A 39 7.83 -6.30 1.24
N TYR A 40 7.53 -5.10 1.74
CA TYR A 40 7.73 -4.70 3.12
C TYR A 40 6.38 -4.56 3.83
N ALA A 41 6.20 -5.28 4.93
CA ALA A 41 4.95 -5.26 5.68
C ALA A 41 5.01 -4.22 6.80
N VAL A 42 4.04 -3.29 6.82
CA VAL A 42 4.03 -2.14 7.74
C VAL A 42 2.76 -2.14 8.59
N GLY A 43 2.90 -1.78 9.86
CA GLY A 43 1.85 -1.68 10.87
C GLY A 43 1.89 -2.80 11.91
N LYS A 44 2.22 -4.04 11.51
CA LYS A 44 2.40 -5.19 12.42
C LYS A 44 3.82 -5.72 12.49
N GLU A 45 4.58 -5.59 11.40
CA GLU A 45 5.94 -6.10 11.29
C GLU A 45 6.92 -4.92 11.40
N LEU A 46 6.90 -3.99 10.44
CA LEU A 46 7.58 -2.69 10.58
C LEU A 46 6.66 -1.66 11.23
N PRO A 47 7.16 -0.83 12.17
CA PRO A 47 6.33 0.17 12.85
C PRO A 47 6.02 1.39 11.97
N SER A 48 6.92 1.77 11.05
CA SER A 48 6.73 2.92 10.17
C SER A 48 7.10 2.62 8.71
N LEU A 49 6.51 3.36 7.77
CA LEU A 49 6.97 3.41 6.37
C LEU A 49 8.41 3.91 6.26
N ASN A 50 8.85 4.72 7.23
CA ASN A 50 10.20 5.26 7.26
C ASN A 50 11.26 4.20 7.56
N ASP A 51 10.88 3.06 8.13
CA ASP A 51 11.77 1.94 8.46
C ASP A 51 12.04 1.02 7.26
N VAL A 52 11.35 1.22 6.13
CA VAL A 52 11.62 0.49 4.89
C VAL A 52 13.03 0.86 4.41
N PRO A 53 13.94 -0.10 4.16
CA PRO A 53 15.36 0.18 3.94
C PRO A 53 15.68 0.77 2.56
N GLU A 54 14.74 0.74 1.62
CA GLU A 54 14.89 1.22 0.24
C GLU A 54 13.73 2.13 -0.17
N GLU A 55 13.81 2.76 -1.35
CA GLU A 55 12.71 3.57 -1.87
C GLU A 55 11.47 2.72 -2.15
N ILE A 56 10.30 3.25 -1.84
CA ILE A 56 9.04 2.54 -2.06
C ILE A 56 8.53 2.90 -3.44
N ASP A 57 8.11 1.94 -4.27
CA ASP A 57 7.38 2.31 -5.48
C ASP A 57 5.92 2.57 -5.13
N VAL A 58 5.29 1.63 -4.42
CA VAL A 58 3.86 1.65 -4.13
C VAL A 58 3.60 1.39 -2.65
N ILE A 59 2.81 2.26 -2.02
CA ILE A 59 2.24 2.03 -0.69
C ILE A 59 0.83 1.46 -0.88
N ASP A 60 0.59 0.24 -0.42
CA ASP A 60 -0.74 -0.38 -0.43
C ASP A 60 -1.42 -0.21 0.92
N LEU A 61 -2.37 0.71 1.01
CA LEU A 61 -3.15 0.93 2.24
C LEU A 61 -4.29 -0.08 2.30
N CYS A 62 -4.09 -1.14 3.09
CA CYS A 62 -5.08 -2.17 3.42
C CYS A 62 -5.40 -2.13 4.94
N ILE A 63 -5.75 -0.94 5.43
CA ILE A 63 -5.97 -0.63 6.84
C ILE A 63 -7.15 0.32 7.00
N HIS A 64 -7.67 0.46 8.21
CA HIS A 64 -8.73 1.43 8.52
C HIS A 64 -8.32 2.86 8.11
N PRO A 65 -9.19 3.65 7.44
CA PRO A 65 -8.82 4.94 6.84
C PRO A 65 -8.14 5.92 7.80
N ALA A 66 -8.67 6.06 9.03
CA ALA A 66 -8.09 6.96 10.04
C ALA A 66 -6.62 6.61 10.38
N LYS A 67 -6.29 5.31 10.49
CA LYS A 67 -4.91 4.86 10.73
C LYS A 67 -4.03 5.05 9.50
N GLY A 68 -4.60 4.84 8.31
CA GLY A 68 -3.93 5.14 7.05
C GLY A 68 -3.53 6.61 6.96
N LEU A 69 -4.43 7.52 7.35
CA LEU A 69 -4.17 8.95 7.38
C LEU A 69 -3.06 9.33 8.37
N GLU A 70 -3.10 8.83 9.61
CA GLU A 70 -2.04 9.06 10.60
C GLU A 70 -0.67 8.61 10.05
N LEU A 71 -0.61 7.41 9.50
CA LEU A 71 0.60 6.83 8.92
C LEU A 71 1.11 7.63 7.72
N MET A 72 0.22 8.17 6.87
CA MET A 72 0.60 9.04 5.76
C MET A 72 1.09 10.42 6.23
N ARG A 73 0.53 10.97 7.31
CA ARG A 73 1.02 12.22 7.93
C ARG A 73 2.44 12.08 8.48
N GLU A 74 2.82 10.88 8.92
CA GLU A 74 4.16 10.59 9.45
C GLU A 74 5.16 10.12 8.38
N CYS A 75 4.69 9.84 7.16
CA CYS A 75 5.52 9.33 6.09
C CYS A 75 6.47 10.41 5.55
N LYS A 76 7.77 10.15 5.64
CA LYS A 76 8.85 10.98 5.07
C LYS A 76 9.59 10.27 3.95
N LYS A 77 9.21 9.03 3.65
CA LYS A 77 9.83 8.19 2.62
C LYS A 77 9.39 8.67 1.23
N SER A 78 10.29 8.62 0.26
CA SER A 78 9.92 8.77 -1.15
C SER A 78 9.06 7.59 -1.58
N PHE A 79 8.00 7.88 -2.33
CA PHE A 79 7.17 6.88 -2.99
C PHE A 79 6.61 7.40 -4.32
N LYS A 80 6.23 6.50 -5.23
CA LYS A 80 5.66 6.89 -6.53
C LYS A 80 4.15 6.99 -6.50
N CYS A 81 3.46 6.07 -5.83
CA CYS A 81 2.00 6.07 -5.76
C CYS A 81 1.45 5.33 -4.52
N ILE A 82 0.24 5.66 -4.11
CA ILE A 82 -0.53 4.98 -3.08
C ILE A 82 -1.68 4.22 -3.75
N VAL A 83 -1.92 2.98 -3.31
CA VAL A 83 -3.14 2.24 -3.64
C VAL A 83 -4.01 2.19 -2.40
N LEU A 84 -5.20 2.77 -2.49
CA LEU A 84 -6.26 2.63 -1.50
C LEU A 84 -7.02 1.34 -1.82
N GLN A 85 -6.85 0.31 -0.99
CA GLN A 85 -7.63 -0.92 -1.10
C GLN A 85 -9.10 -0.65 -0.80
N PRO A 86 -10.04 -1.47 -1.32
CA PRO A 86 -11.45 -1.31 -1.01
C PRO A 86 -11.72 -1.27 0.50
N GLY A 87 -12.33 -0.19 0.97
CA GLY A 87 -12.64 0.06 2.38
C GLY A 87 -11.54 0.77 3.18
N ALA A 88 -10.43 1.15 2.55
CA ALA A 88 -9.37 1.95 3.17
C ALA A 88 -9.50 3.46 2.87
N GLU A 89 -10.42 3.83 1.98
CA GLU A 89 -10.71 5.21 1.60
C GLU A 89 -11.55 5.96 2.64
N SER A 90 -11.33 7.26 2.74
CA SER A 90 -12.23 8.20 3.42
C SER A 90 -12.02 9.60 2.86
N ALA A 91 -13.02 10.46 2.99
CA ALA A 91 -12.94 11.85 2.51
C ALA A 91 -11.77 12.63 3.14
N GLU A 92 -11.47 12.39 4.43
CA GLU A 92 -10.35 13.05 5.11
C GLU A 92 -9.01 12.58 4.56
N LEU A 93 -8.86 11.26 4.34
CA LEU A 93 -7.65 10.70 3.77
C LEU A 93 -7.41 11.23 2.35
N THR A 94 -8.41 11.17 1.47
CA THR A 94 -8.24 11.62 0.08
C THR A 94 -7.96 13.12 0.01
N ALA A 95 -8.65 13.94 0.81
CA ALA A 95 -8.39 15.38 0.87
C ALA A 95 -6.95 15.69 1.31
N TYR A 96 -6.44 14.97 2.32
CA TYR A 96 -5.05 15.11 2.74
C TYR A 96 -4.06 14.72 1.64
N LEU A 97 -4.27 13.57 0.97
CA LEU A 97 -3.39 13.14 -0.13
C LEU A 97 -3.38 14.17 -1.27
N GLU A 98 -4.53 14.74 -1.61
CA GLU A 98 -4.67 15.79 -2.63
C GLU A 98 -3.95 17.08 -2.23
N GLU A 99 -4.16 17.55 -1.00
CA GLU A 99 -3.51 18.76 -0.46
C GLU A 99 -1.98 18.64 -0.47
N GLN A 100 -1.46 17.45 -0.17
CA GLN A 100 -0.02 17.17 -0.17
C GLN A 100 0.53 16.80 -1.55
N GLY A 101 -0.32 16.73 -2.59
CA GLY A 101 0.10 16.32 -3.94
C GLY A 101 0.61 14.88 -4.02
N MET A 102 0.15 14.01 -3.11
CA MET A 102 0.54 12.60 -3.05
C MET A 102 -0.26 11.78 -4.07
N PRO A 103 0.38 11.16 -5.08
CA PRO A 103 -0.34 10.41 -6.11
C PRO A 103 -1.00 9.17 -5.51
N TYR A 104 -2.29 8.96 -5.80
CA TYR A 104 -3.02 7.78 -5.34
C TYR A 104 -4.01 7.26 -6.38
N ILE A 105 -4.41 5.99 -6.21
CA ILE A 105 -5.57 5.40 -6.88
C ILE A 105 -6.40 4.57 -5.91
N ASN A 106 -7.67 4.36 -6.24
CA ASN A 106 -8.48 3.30 -5.66
C ASN A 106 -8.28 2.03 -6.49
N GLY A 107 -7.92 0.91 -5.84
CA GLY A 107 -7.62 -0.31 -6.57
C GLY A 107 -7.43 -1.53 -5.66
N CYS A 108 -7.38 -2.71 -6.26
CA CYS A 108 -7.17 -3.96 -5.53
C CYS A 108 -5.95 -4.71 -6.08
N LEU A 109 -4.90 -4.86 -5.27
CA LEU A 109 -3.69 -5.53 -5.71
C LEU A 109 -3.89 -7.03 -5.97
N LEU A 110 -4.84 -7.70 -5.31
CA LEU A 110 -5.22 -9.07 -5.65
C LEU A 110 -5.78 -9.17 -7.08
N VAL A 111 -6.60 -8.21 -7.48
CA VAL A 111 -7.13 -8.11 -8.85
C VAL A 111 -6.01 -7.74 -9.82
N GLY A 112 -5.15 -6.79 -9.45
CA GLY A 112 -4.00 -6.39 -10.26
C GLY A 112 -3.08 -7.58 -10.56
N MET A 113 -2.71 -8.35 -9.54
CA MET A 113 -1.93 -9.58 -9.70
C MET A 113 -2.62 -10.59 -10.61
N ARG A 114 -3.93 -10.81 -10.46
CA ARG A 114 -4.66 -11.77 -11.31
C ARG A 114 -4.65 -11.36 -12.79
N LEU A 115 -4.71 -10.07 -13.08
CA LEU A 115 -4.92 -9.57 -14.45
C LEU A 115 -3.62 -9.23 -15.19
N PHE A 116 -2.56 -8.86 -14.48
CA PHE A 116 -1.40 -8.20 -15.09
C PHE A 116 -0.05 -8.84 -14.76
N THR A 117 -0.03 -10.02 -14.13
CA THR A 117 1.19 -10.68 -13.64
C THR A 117 1.14 -12.19 -13.75
#